data_AF-A0A535X9X1-F1
#
_entry.id   AF-A0A535X9X1-F1
#
_cell.length_a   1.000
_cell.length_b   1.000
_cell.length_c   1.000
_cell.angle_alpha   90.00
_cell.angle_beta   90.00
_cell.angle_gamma   90.00
#
_symmetry.space_group_name_H-M   'P 1'
#
loop_
_entity.id
_entity.type
_entity.pdbx_description
1 polymer ?
#
loop_
_entity_poly.entity_id
_entity_poly.type
_entity_poly.pdbx_seq_one_letter_code
_entity_poly.pdbx_strand_id
1 'polypeptide(L)' 'MLDKLAQNIKASRDNTFVAQDANGNIVNRTEGVAFAGGAAFSSEEGYFAAKVMRTLGVVYIEQQARV' A
#
# COMPACT_ATOMS: atom_id res chain seq x y z
N MET A 1 -11.60 -15.42 -7.54
CA MET A 1 -11.65 -14.57 -6.32
C MET A 1 -10.51 -13.56 -6.30
N LEU A 2 -9.25 -14.00 -6.41
CA LEU A 2 -8.07 -13.12 -6.43
C LEU A 2 -8.10 -12.11 -7.59
N ASP A 3 -8.61 -12.49 -8.77
CA ASP A 3 -8.71 -11.57 -9.92
C ASP A 3 -9.56 -10.33 -9.62
N LYS A 4 -10.68 -10.52 -8.90
CA LYS A 4 -11.56 -9.41 -8.53
C LYS A 4 -10.87 -8.47 -7.53
N LEU A 5 -10.11 -9.03 -6.59
CA LEU A 5 -9.32 -8.23 -5.65
C LEU A 5 -8.22 -7.44 -6.39
N ALA A 6 -7.48 -8.09 -7.28
CA ALA A 6 -6.45 -7.44 -8.09
C ALA A 6 -7.03 -6.32 -8.96
N GLN A 7 -8.19 -6.54 -9.59
CA GLN A 7 -8.91 -5.50 -10.34
C GLN A 7 -9.29 -4.31 -9.47
N ASN A 8 -9.80 -4.55 -8.26
CA ASN A 8 -10.17 -3.48 -7.33
C ASN A 8 -8.94 -2.68 -6.85
N ILE A 9 -7.82 -3.36 -6.53
CA ILE A 9 -6.57 -2.71 -6.15
C ILE A 9 -6.05 -1.86 -7.31
N LYS A 10 -6.05 -2.40 -8.53
CA LYS A 10 -5.62 -1.68 -9.73
C LYS A 10 -6.48 -0.43 -9.95
N ALA A 11 -7.80 -0.58 -9.92
CA ALA A 11 -8.73 0.53 -10.13
C ALA A 11 -8.55 1.64 -9.08
N SER A 12 -8.43 1.29 -7.79
CA SER A 12 -8.19 2.28 -6.74
C SER A 12 -6.85 2.99 -6.92
N ARG A 13 -5.79 2.22 -7.20
CA ARG A 13 -4.45 2.77 -7.44
C ARG A 13 -4.44 3.72 -8.62
N ASP A 14 -4.94 3.30 -9.79
CA ASP A 14 -4.94 4.14 -11.00
C ASP A 14 -5.69 5.45 -10.77
N ASN A 15 -6.80 5.43 -10.03
CA ASN A 15 -7.61 6.61 -9.75
C ASN A 15 -6.98 7.57 -8.72
N THR A 16 -6.04 7.10 -7.90
CA THR A 16 -5.52 7.86 -6.74
C THR A 16 -3.99 7.95 -6.71
N PHE A 17 -3.31 7.51 -7.77
CA PHE A 17 -1.86 7.55 -7.84
C PHE A 17 -1.37 8.98 -8.06
N VAL A 18 -0.46 9.40 -7.19
CA VAL A 18 0.21 10.70 -7.22
C VAL A 18 1.67 10.46 -7.59
N ALA A 19 2.03 10.82 -8.83
CA ALA A 19 3.42 10.73 -9.29
C ALA A 19 4.27 11.88 -8.70
N GLN A 20 3.73 13.10 -8.72
CA GLN A 20 4.34 14.32 -8.17
C GLN A 20 3.39 15.00 -7.19
N ASP A 21 3.93 15.55 -6.10
CA ASP A 21 3.15 16.36 -5.16
C ASP A 21 2.91 17.80 -5.67
N ALA A 22 2.19 18.61 -4.88
CA ALA A 22 1.88 20.00 -5.23
C ALA A 22 3.12 20.91 -5.37
N ASN A 23 4.28 20.48 -4.85
CA ASN A 23 5.54 21.18 -4.94
C ASN A 23 6.43 20.66 -6.08
N GLY A 24 5.95 19.70 -6.87
CA GLY A 24 6.69 19.08 -7.98
C GLY A 24 7.68 18.00 -7.55
N ASN A 25 7.66 17.54 -6.29
CA ASN A 25 8.54 16.46 -5.85
C ASN A 25 8.01 15.12 -6.34
N ILE A 26 8.88 14.22 -6.78
CA ILE A 26 8.52 12.84 -7.13
C ILE A 26 8.20 12.07 -5.85
N VAL A 27 6.98 11.54 -5.76
CA VAL A 27 6.48 10.86 -4.55
C VAL A 27 5.94 9.45 -4.82
N ASN A 28 5.49 9.17 -6.04
CA ASN A 28 5.07 7.84 -6.51
C ASN A 28 4.23 7.04 -5.49
N ARG A 29 3.16 7.65 -4.97
CA ARG A 29 2.31 7.08 -3.91
C ARG A 29 0.85 6.96 -4.32
N THR A 30 0.10 6.09 -3.64
CA THR A 30 -1.37 6.02 -3.71
C THR A 30 -1.94 6.15 -2.31
N GLU A 31 -2.95 7.02 -2.19
CA GLU A 31 -3.69 7.29 -0.95
C GLU A 31 -5.08 6.62 -0.95
N GLY A 32 -5.46 5.93 -2.04
CA GLY A 32 -6.74 5.20 -2.17
C GLY A 32 -6.74 3.77 -1.62
N VAL A 33 -5.63 3.33 -1.02
CA VAL A 33 -5.48 2.01 -0.41
C VAL A 33 -4.79 2.18 0.94
N ALA A 34 -5.22 1.41 1.94
CA ALA A 34 -4.56 1.33 3.24
C ALA A 34 -4.39 -0.13 3.66
N PHE A 35 -3.36 -0.40 4.47
CA PHE A 35 -3.07 -1.71 5.04
C PHE A 35 -2.94 -1.58 6.56
N ALA A 36 -3.64 -2.46 7.28
CA ALA A 36 -3.61 -2.54 8.74
C ALA A 36 -3.27 -3.96 9.18
N GLY A 37 -2.17 -4.13 9.90
CA GLY A 37 -1.81 -5.39 10.54
C GLY A 37 -0.34 -5.79 10.39
N GLY A 38 -0.02 -7.00 10.83
CA GLY A 38 1.29 -7.62 10.64
C GLY A 38 1.97 -8.10 11.92
N ALA A 39 1.53 -7.71 13.12
CA ALA A 39 2.22 -8.17 14.35
C ALA A 39 2.06 -9.67 14.64
N ALA A 40 1.01 -10.30 14.09
CA ALA A 40 0.80 -11.75 14.20
C ALA A 40 1.40 -12.54 13.03
N PHE A 41 2.00 -11.85 12.03
CA PHE A 41 2.67 -12.51 10.91
C PHE A 41 4.03 -13.03 11.35
N SER A 42 4.54 -14.04 10.66
CA SER A 42 5.97 -14.32 10.70
C SER A 42 6.78 -13.13 10.18
N SER A 43 8.08 -13.10 10.47
CA SER A 43 8.94 -12.00 10.01
C SER A 43 8.99 -11.93 8.48
N GLU A 44 8.97 -13.08 7.82
CA GLU A 44 8.99 -13.25 6.38
C GLU A 44 7.71 -12.75 5.73
N GLU A 45 6.55 -13.08 6.30
CA GLU A 45 5.24 -12.61 5.82
C GLU A 45 5.07 -11.10 6.05
N GLY A 46 5.52 -10.58 7.19
CA GLY A 46 5.54 -9.14 7.47
C GLY A 46 6.42 -8.39 6.48
N TYR A 47 7.61 -8.92 6.19
CA TYR A 47 8.51 -8.37 5.18
C TYR A 47 7.90 -8.41 3.77
N PHE A 48 7.28 -9.52 3.41
CA PHE A 48 6.58 -9.67 2.13
C PHE A 48 5.43 -8.66 1.99
N ALA A 49 4.55 -8.57 3.00
CA ALA A 49 3.44 -7.62 3.02
C ALA A 49 3.93 -6.17 2.88
N ALA A 50 4.96 -5.79 3.65
CA ALA A 50 5.55 -4.46 3.57
C ALA A 50 6.12 -4.14 2.17
N LYS A 51 6.75 -5.12 1.50
CA LYS A 51 7.26 -4.94 0.14
C LYS A 51 6.12 -4.79 -0.86
N VAL A 52 5.12 -5.67 -0.82
CA VAL A 52 3.97 -5.61 -1.73
C VAL A 52 3.26 -4.26 -1.62
N MET A 53 2.97 -3.80 -0.40
CA MET A 53 2.29 -2.52 -0.18
C MET A 53 3.11 -1.33 -0.69
N ARG A 54 4.42 -1.30 -0.41
CA ARG A 54 5.31 -0.23 -0.92
C ARG A 54 5.50 -0.26 -2.42
N THR A 55 5.59 -1.43 -3.06
CA THR A 55 5.68 -1.55 -4.52
C THR A 55 4.41 -1.06 -5.20
N LEU A 56 3.24 -1.21 -4.56
CA LEU A 56 1.99 -0.62 -5.04
C LEU A 56 1.92 0.91 -4.80
N GLY A 57 2.83 1.48 -4.01
CA GLY A 57 2.86 2.90 -3.67
C GLY A 57 2.02 3.26 -2.43
N VAL A 58 1.55 2.29 -1.65
CA VAL A 58 0.71 2.53 -0.48
C VAL A 58 1.53 3.21 0.61
N VAL A 59 1.00 4.31 1.17
CA VAL A 59 1.65 5.06 2.26
C VAL A 59 0.96 4.91 3.60
N TYR A 60 -0.34 4.59 3.60
CA TYR A 60 -1.09 4.26 4.81
C TYR A 60 -0.88 2.79 5.18
N ILE A 61 0.27 2.49 5.79
CA ILE A 61 0.67 1.17 6.26
C ILE A 61 0.86 1.25 7.78
N GLU A 62 -0.07 0.70 8.54
CA GLU A 62 -0.05 0.73 10.01
C GLU A 62 -0.16 -0.69 10.60
N GLN A 63 0.34 -0.86 11.82
CA GLN A 63 0.36 -2.15 12.52
C GLN A 63 0.36 -1.96 14.04
N GLN A 64 0.15 -3.04 14.78
CA GLN A 64 -0.13 -3.00 16.22
C GLN A 64 0.95 -2.29 17.05
N ALA A 65 2.25 -2.41 16.70
CA ALA A 65 3.30 -1.73 17.47
C ALA A 65 3.34 -0.19 17.29
N ARG A 66 2.40 0.41 16.55
CA ARG A 66 2.17 1.86 16.59
C ARG A 66 1.45 2.30 17.87
N VAL A 67 0.60 1.44 18.42
CA VAL A 67 -0.21 1.68 19.64
C VAL A 67 0.58 1.19 20.84
#